data_AF-M7WJ77-F1
#
_entry.id   AF-M7WJ77-F1
#
_cell.length_a   1.000
_cell.length_b   1.000
_cell.length_c   1.000
_cell.angle_alpha   90.00
_cell.angle_beta   90.00
_cell.angle_gamma   90.00
#
_symmetry.space_group_name_H-M   'P 1'
#
loop_
_entity.id
_entity.type
_entity.pdbx_description
1 polymer ?
#
loop_
_entity_poly.entity_id
_entity_poly.type
_entity_poly.pdbx_seq_one_letter_code
_entity_poly.pdbx_strand_id
1 'polypeptide(L)'
;ALVIWALGAFWLLIALLSIIDTAFEGQIPFNMGWWGLTFPIGTHAVAATTLGRQLGSTAFKVVGTVESVAVVLLWIYIAGMTTVKSIEGSIFSAPCLGPTGQPPKEAPRKKRP
;
A
#
# COMPACT_ATOMS: atom_id res chain seq x y z
N ALA A 1 0.46 7.07 -24.43
CA ALA A 1 0.72 7.56 -23.06
C ALA A 1 -0.58 7.92 -22.32
N LEU A 2 -1.40 8.83 -22.85
CA LEU A 2 -2.65 9.29 -22.20
C LEU A 2 -3.65 8.16 -21.87
N VAL A 3 -3.85 7.20 -22.77
CA VAL A 3 -4.78 6.07 -22.54
C VAL A 3 -4.33 5.19 -21.36
N ILE A 4 -3.03 4.88 -21.28
CA ILE A 4 -2.47 4.07 -20.18
C ILE A 4 -2.53 4.83 -18.87
N TRP A 5 -2.29 6.14 -18.90
CA TRP A 5 -2.42 6.99 -17.72
C TRP A 5 -3.88 7.03 -17.22
N ALA A 6 -4.85 7.24 -18.11
CA ALA A 6 -6.27 7.25 -17.75
C ALA A 6 -6.75 5.88 -17.23
N LEU A 7 -6.27 4.78 -17.83
CA LEU A 7 -6.51 3.43 -17.32
C LEU A 7 -5.91 3.25 -15.92
N GLY A 8 -4.70 3.74 -15.70
CA GLY A 8 -4.07 3.77 -14.38
C GLY A 8 -4.89 4.57 -13.36
N ALA A 9 -5.39 5.74 -13.74
CA ALA A 9 -6.23 6.58 -12.90
C ALA A 9 -7.54 5.88 -12.51
N PHE A 10 -8.18 5.18 -13.46
CA PHE A 10 -9.39 4.39 -13.21
C PHE A 10 -9.14 3.30 -12.16
N TRP A 11 -8.07 2.52 -12.32
CA TRP A 11 -7.74 1.46 -11.36
C TRP A 11 -7.29 2.01 -10.00
N LEU A 12 -6.54 3.11 -10.00
CA LEU A 12 -6.11 3.78 -8.78
C LEU A 12 -7.32 4.32 -8.00
N LEU A 13 -8.30 4.90 -8.69
CA LEU A 13 -9.54 5.35 -8.08
C LEU A 13 -10.32 4.19 -7.44
N ILE A 14 -10.49 3.08 -8.15
CA ILE A 14 -11.15 1.88 -7.59
C ILE A 14 -10.41 1.39 -6.36
N ALA A 15 -9.08 1.26 -6.44
CA ALA A 15 -8.27 0.80 -5.31
C ALA A 15 -8.43 1.72 -4.09
N LEU A 16 -8.38 3.05 -4.27
CA LEU A 16 -8.60 4.01 -3.19
C LEU A 16 -10.00 3.88 -2.59
N LEU A 17 -11.03 3.80 -3.41
CA LEU A 17 -12.41 3.64 -2.94
C LEU A 17 -12.58 2.35 -2.13
N SER A 18 -12.04 1.23 -2.61
CA SER A 18 -12.08 -0.04 -1.87
C SER A 18 -11.35 0.03 -0.54
N ILE A 19 -10.17 0.66 -0.50
CA ILE A 19 -9.42 0.83 0.76
C ILE A 19 -10.19 1.72 1.73
N ILE A 20 -10.74 2.84 1.24
CA ILE A 20 -11.50 3.79 2.05
C ILE A 20 -12.74 3.10 2.65
N ASP A 21 -13.50 2.38 1.83
CA ASP A 21 -14.70 1.65 2.23
C ASP A 21 -14.38 0.63 3.33
N THR A 22 -13.41 -0.25 3.11
CA THR A 22 -13.03 -1.27 4.11
C THR A 22 -12.34 -0.66 5.35
N ALA A 23 -11.62 0.46 5.20
CA ALA A 23 -11.03 1.17 6.33
C ALA A 23 -12.10 1.84 7.21
N PHE A 24 -13.17 2.38 6.63
CA PHE A 24 -14.30 2.96 7.37
C PHE A 24 -15.10 1.91 8.14
N GLU A 25 -15.17 0.68 7.65
CA GLU A 25 -15.76 -0.45 8.39
C GLU A 25 -14.90 -0.92 9.58
N GLY A 26 -13.69 -0.37 9.76
CA GLY A 26 -12.78 -0.72 10.86
C GLY A 26 -12.14 -2.11 10.71
N GLN A 27 -12.20 -2.71 9.53
CA GLN A 27 -11.80 -4.10 9.30
C GLN A 27 -10.33 -4.28 8.94
N ILE A 28 -9.57 -3.20 8.68
CA ILE A 28 -8.17 -3.30 8.26
C ILE A 28 -7.22 -2.94 9.41
N PRO A 29 -6.64 -3.94 10.12
CA PRO A 29 -5.56 -3.67 11.06
C PRO A 29 -4.31 -3.18 10.31
N PHE A 30 -3.55 -2.29 10.95
CA PHE A 30 -2.26 -1.84 10.40
C PHE A 30 -1.28 -3.01 10.27
N ASN A 31 -0.71 -3.19 9.08
CA ASN A 31 0.22 -4.26 8.72
C ASN A 31 1.21 -3.79 7.63
N MET A 32 2.15 -4.63 7.20
CA MET A 32 3.15 -4.24 6.19
C MET A 32 2.57 -4.01 4.79
N GLY A 33 1.35 -4.47 4.50
CA GLY A 33 0.65 -4.26 3.23
C GLY A 33 0.35 -2.79 2.92
N TRP A 34 0.27 -1.92 3.93
CA TRP A 34 0.07 -0.47 3.73
C TRP A 34 1.19 0.17 2.90
N TRP A 35 2.42 -0.35 3.01
CA TRP A 35 3.55 0.08 2.17
C TRP A 35 3.31 -0.13 0.68
N GLY A 36 2.45 -1.09 0.29
CA GLY A 36 2.11 -1.36 -1.10
C GLY A 36 1.41 -0.20 -1.80
N LEU A 37 0.88 0.79 -1.07
CA LEU A 37 0.16 1.94 -1.63
C LEU A 37 1.08 3.03 -2.19
N THR A 38 2.31 3.12 -1.69
CA THR A 38 3.21 4.23 -2.10
C THR A 38 3.68 4.08 -3.55
N PHE A 39 3.91 2.84 -4.00
CA PHE A 39 4.42 2.58 -5.35
C PHE A 39 3.41 2.92 -6.46
N PRO A 40 2.14 2.46 -6.44
CA PRO A 40 1.15 2.81 -7.46
C PRO A 40 0.87 4.31 -7.52
N ILE A 41 0.70 4.97 -6.35
CA ILE A 41 0.43 6.41 -6.28
C ILE A 41 1.64 7.20 -6.78
N GLY A 42 2.86 6.83 -6.34
CA GLY A 42 4.08 7.50 -6.77
C GLY A 42 4.35 7.34 -8.27
N THR A 43 4.14 6.14 -8.82
CA THR A 43 4.33 5.90 -10.27
C THR A 43 3.31 6.67 -11.09
N HIS A 44 2.05 6.76 -10.63
CA HIS A 44 1.02 7.54 -11.27
C HIS A 44 1.35 9.05 -11.26
N ALA A 45 1.85 9.57 -10.13
CA ALA A 45 2.31 10.95 -10.00
C ALA A 45 3.47 11.28 -10.95
N VAL A 46 4.45 10.38 -11.08
CA VAL A 46 5.57 10.54 -12.04
C VAL A 46 5.06 10.57 -13.48
N ALA A 47 4.09 9.73 -13.82
CA ALA A 47 3.46 9.75 -15.13
C ALA A 47 2.70 11.07 -15.38
N ALA A 48 1.91 11.54 -14.42
CA ALA A 48 1.17 12.80 -14.50
C ALA A 48 2.11 14.01 -14.66
N THR A 49 3.15 14.12 -13.83
CA THR A 49 4.13 15.22 -13.93
C THR A 49 4.92 15.17 -15.24
N THR A 50 5.22 13.99 -15.77
CA THR A 50 5.89 13.83 -17.07
C THR A 50 4.98 14.26 -18.21
N LEU A 51 3.71 13.85 -18.20
CA LEU A 51 2.71 14.31 -19.16
C LEU A 51 2.50 15.83 -19.08
N GLY A 52 2.46 16.40 -17.87
CA GLY A 52 2.31 17.85 -17.68
C GLY A 52 3.49 18.67 -18.23
N ARG A 53 4.71 18.11 -18.20
CA ARG A 53 5.89 18.71 -18.84
C ARG A 53 5.83 18.58 -20.36
N GLN A 54 5.51 17.39 -20.88
CA GLN A 54 5.51 17.13 -22.33
C GLN A 54 4.38 17.86 -23.07
N LEU A 55 3.19 17.92 -22.47
CA LEU A 55 2.01 18.54 -23.08
C LEU A 55 1.88 20.04 -22.74
N GLY A 56 2.76 20.56 -21.87
CA GLY A 56 2.63 21.92 -21.33
C GLY A 56 1.36 22.13 -20.48
N SER A 57 0.66 21.05 -20.10
CA SER A 57 -0.66 21.12 -19.47
C SER A 57 -0.58 21.41 -17.98
N THR A 58 -1.20 22.51 -17.55
CA THR A 58 -1.34 22.86 -16.12
C THR A 58 -2.17 21.83 -15.36
N ALA A 59 -3.19 21.22 -15.97
CA ALA A 59 -4.02 20.21 -15.32
C ALA A 59 -3.17 19.01 -14.85
N PHE A 60 -2.33 18.46 -15.73
CA PHE A 60 -1.44 17.36 -15.39
C PHE A 60 -0.36 17.75 -14.36
N LYS A 61 0.10 19.00 -14.36
CA LYS A 61 1.02 19.51 -13.33
C LYS A 61 0.35 19.54 -11.96
N VAL A 62 -0.90 20.02 -11.88
CA VAL A 62 -1.68 20.04 -10.64
C VAL A 62 -1.93 18.63 -10.13
N VAL A 63 -2.43 17.72 -10.99
CA VAL A 63 -2.68 16.32 -10.61
C VAL A 63 -1.41 15.65 -10.09
N GLY A 64 -0.30 15.76 -10.82
CA GLY A 64 0.96 15.19 -10.39
C GLY A 64 1.49 15.78 -9.08
N THR A 65 1.24 17.07 -8.82
CA THR A 65 1.61 17.72 -7.55
C THR A 65 0.77 17.18 -6.40
N VAL A 66 -0.56 17.09 -6.58
CA VAL A 66 -1.47 16.56 -5.56
C VAL A 66 -1.11 15.13 -5.20
N GLU A 67 -0.89 14.27 -6.19
CA GLU A 67 -0.50 12.87 -5.95
C GLU A 67 0.89 12.75 -5.29
N SER A 68 1.83 13.63 -5.65
CA SER A 68 3.15 13.69 -5.02
C SER A 68 3.07 14.09 -3.55
N VAL A 69 2.25 15.09 -3.21
CA VAL A 69 2.03 15.48 -1.81
C VAL A 69 1.33 14.35 -1.05
N ALA A 70 0.31 13.74 -1.65
CA ALA A 70 -0.43 12.64 -1.03
C ALA A 70 0.47 11.44 -0.71
N VAL A 71 1.35 11.02 -1.64
CA VAL A 71 2.27 9.90 -1.39
C VAL A 71 3.30 10.21 -0.31
N VAL A 72 3.78 11.46 -0.21
CA VAL A 72 4.71 11.87 0.85
C VAL A 72 4.04 11.85 2.21
N LEU A 73 2.84 12.40 2.33
CA LEU A 73 2.08 12.37 3.60
C LEU A 73 1.76 10.94 4.01
N LEU A 74 1.32 10.11 3.06
CA LEU A 74 1.06 8.69 3.29
C LEU A 74 2.32 7.95 3.74
N TRP A 75 3.46 8.22 3.10
CA TRP A 75 4.75 7.64 3.48
C TRP A 75 5.14 8.00 4.91
N ILE A 76 5.01 9.28 5.31
CA ILE A 76 5.31 9.74 6.68
C ILE A 76 4.42 9.03 7.69
N TYR A 77 3.12 8.93 7.42
CA TYR A 77 2.17 8.23 8.28
C TYR A 77 2.51 6.75 8.44
N ILE A 78 2.71 6.04 7.33
CA ILE A 78 3.04 4.61 7.35
C ILE A 78 4.38 4.38 8.03
N ALA A 79 5.39 5.20 7.75
CA ALA A 79 6.70 5.10 8.38
C ALA A 79 6.60 5.27 9.90
N GLY A 80 5.90 6.31 10.37
CA GLY A 80 5.70 6.52 11.82
C GLY A 80 4.97 5.36 12.50
N MET A 81 3.87 4.89 11.92
CA MET A 81 3.13 3.73 12.43
C MET A 81 3.95 2.45 12.41
N THR A 82 4.79 2.28 11.37
CA THR A 82 5.72 1.16 11.26
C THR A 82 6.74 1.23 12.39
N THR A 83 7.38 2.37 12.61
CA THR A 83 8.36 2.55 13.68
C THR A 83 7.78 2.23 15.06
N VAL A 84 6.60 2.77 15.40
CA VAL A 84 5.94 2.52 16.69
C VAL A 84 5.66 1.02 16.88
N LYS A 85 5.01 0.38 15.92
CA LYS A 85 4.61 -1.03 16.03
C LYS A 85 5.76 -2.01 15.85
N SER A 86 6.85 -1.60 15.19
CA SER A 86 8.10 -2.35 15.15
C SER A 86 8.78 -2.36 16.52
N ILE A 87 8.76 -1.24 17.25
CA ILE A 87 9.27 -1.18 18.63
C ILE A 87 8.43 -2.04 19.58
N GLU A 88 7.10 -2.06 19.40
CA GLU A 88 6.19 -2.93 20.15
C GLU A 88 6.33 -4.42 19.82
N GLY A 89 7.03 -4.78 18.73
CA GLY A 89 7.16 -6.15 18.24
C GLY A 89 5.88 -6.73 17.60
N SER A 90 4.82 -5.93 17.47
CA SER A 90 3.51 -6.38 16.96
C SER A 90 3.45 -6.50 15.43
N ILE A 91 4.34 -5.81 14.70
CA ILE A 91 4.38 -5.85 13.23
C ILE A 91 4.88 -7.17 12.64
N PHE A 92 5.75 -7.89 13.35
CA PHE A 92 6.34 -9.16 12.90
C PHE A 92 5.72 -10.38 13.60
N SER A 93 4.62 -10.18 14.34
CA SER A 93 3.90 -11.28 14.98
C SER A 93 3.21 -12.12 13.91
N ALA A 94 3.80 -13.27 13.60
CA ALA A 94 3.18 -14.30 12.76
C ALA A 94 2.35 -15.23 13.66
N PRO A 95 1.01 -15.14 13.69
CA PRO A 95 0.17 -15.94 14.59
C PRO A 95 0.26 -17.45 14.32
N CYS A 96 0.81 -17.83 13.17
CA CYS A 96 1.07 -19.22 12.77
C CYS A 96 2.32 -19.82 13.41
N LEU A 97 3.22 -19.00 13.94
CA LEU A 97 4.32 -19.43 14.77
C LEU A 97 3.83 -19.32 16.22
N GLY A 98 3.85 -20.42 16.98
CA GLY A 98 3.43 -20.40 18.38
C GLY A 98 4.24 -19.40 19.21
N PRO A 99 3.97 -19.26 20.53
CA PRO A 99 4.67 -18.31 21.41
C PRO A 99 6.21 -18.37 21.36
N THR A 100 6.77 -19.48 20.90
CA THR A 100 8.21 -19.74 20.74
C THR A 100 8.78 -19.42 19.35
N GLY A 101 7.98 -18.93 18.39
CA GLY A 101 8.46 -18.66 17.03
C GLY A 101 8.77 -19.92 16.20
N GLN A 102 8.42 -21.12 16.70
CA GLN A 102 8.70 -22.38 16.02
C GLN A 102 7.51 -22.81 15.14
N PRO A 103 7.76 -23.34 13.93
CA PRO A 103 6.71 -23.97 13.13
C PRO A 103 6.07 -25.11 13.94
N PRO A 104 4.76 -25.38 13.75
CA PRO A 104 4.09 -26.49 14.42
C PRO A 104 4.92 -27.77 14.23
N LYS A 105 5.29 -28.45 15.33
CA LYS A 105 5.97 -29.75 15.24
C LYS A 105 5.15 -30.65 14.34
N GLU A 106 5.75 -31.05 13.22
CA GLU A 106 5.10 -31.87 12.20
C GLU A 106 4.50 -33.11 12.88
N ALA A 107 3.17 -33.23 12.87
CA ALA A 107 2.51 -34.38 13.47
C ALA A 107 3.00 -35.64 12.73
N PRO A 108 3.34 -36.73 13.44
CA PRO A 108 3.88 -37.92 12.80
C PRO A 108 2.90 -38.39 11.71
N ARG A 109 3.38 -38.43 10.46
CA ARG A 109 2.63 -38.88 9.30
C ARG A 109 2.06 -40.26 9.60
N LYS A 110 0.76 -40.36 9.93
CA LYS A 110 0.08 -41.65 10.05
C LYS A 110 0.26 -42.35 8.71
N LYS A 111 1.02 -43.46 8.71
CA LYS A 111 1.09 -44.36 7.56
C LYS A 111 -0.35 -44.81 7.29
N ARG A 112 -0.90 -44.38 6.17
CA ARG A 112 -2.21 -44.85 5.69
C ARG A 112 -2.03 -46.36 5.42
N PRO A 113 -2.95 -47.22 5.91
CA PRO A 113 -2.88 -48.66 5.69
C PRO A 113 -2.94 -49.01 4.20
#